data_AF-A0A940MHK1-F1
#
_entry.id   AF-A0A940MHK1-F1
#
_cell.length_a   1.000
_cell.length_b   1.000
_cell.length_c   1.000
_cell.angle_alpha   90.00
_cell.angle_beta   90.00
_cell.angle_gamma   90.00
#
_symmetry.space_group_name_H-M   'P 1'
#
loop_
_entity.id
_entity.type
_entity.pdbx_description
1 polymer ?
#
loop_
_entity_poly.entity_id
_entity_poly.type
_entity_poly.pdbx_seq_one_letter_code
_entity_poly.pdbx_strand_id
1 'polypeptide(L)' 'MGKPFWKSKTIAFNLAVAVVGGANEVAPILDQLVAGGYSGEWVAPVRAGLLLVNVVGNALLRTTTTQPVTLR' A
#
# COMPACT_ATOMS: atom_id res chain seq x y z
N MET A 1 -27.96 3.85 -15.02
CA MET A 1 -27.06 4.50 -14.02
C MET A 1 -25.86 3.59 -13.78
N GLY A 2 -24.65 4.04 -14.16
CA GLY A 2 -23.43 3.28 -13.91
C GLY A 2 -23.21 3.09 -12.40
N LYS A 3 -22.78 1.90 -11.98
CA LYS A 3 -22.46 1.66 -10.57
C LYS A 3 -21.39 2.68 -10.14
N PRO A 4 -21.54 3.32 -8.97
CA PRO A 4 -20.55 4.28 -8.49
C PRO A 4 -19.17 3.64 -8.43
N PHE A 5 -18.13 4.36 -8.86
CA PHE A 5 -16.79 3.79 -9.03
C PHE A 5 -16.20 3.23 -7.72
N TRP A 6 -16.57 3.80 -6.57
CA TRP A 6 -16.24 3.29 -5.23
C TRP A 6 -16.90 1.95 -4.86
N LYS A 7 -17.89 1.47 -5.62
CA LYS A 7 -18.45 0.11 -5.47
C LYS A 7 -17.72 -0.94 -6.32
N SER A 8 -16.79 -0.52 -7.19
CA SER A 8 -16.02 -1.45 -8.03
C SER A 8 -14.87 -2.07 -7.22
N LYS A 9 -14.97 -3.38 -6.95
CA LYS A 9 -13.92 -4.14 -6.26
C LYS A 9 -12.58 -4.07 -7.01
N THR A 10 -12.61 -4.03 -8.34
CA THR A 10 -11.40 -3.92 -9.18
C THR A 10 -10.70 -2.57 -9.02
N ILE A 11 -11.45 -1.48 -8.93
CA ILE A 11 -10.87 -0.14 -8.72
C ILE A 11 -10.27 -0.06 -7.32
N ALA A 12 -10.99 -0.54 -6.30
CA ALA A 12 -10.47 -0.59 -4.93
C ALA A 12 -9.21 -1.47 -4.82
N PHE A 13 -9.19 -2.61 -5.52
CA PHE A 13 -8.03 -3.50 -5.60
C PHE A 13 -6.82 -2.79 -6.23
N ASN A 14 -6.99 -2.20 -7.42
CA ASN A 14 -5.90 -1.49 -8.10
C ASN A 14 -5.36 -0.32 -7.27
N LEU A 15 -6.25 0.39 -6.56
CA LEU A 15 -5.87 1.50 -5.70
C LEU A 15 -5.09 1.02 -4.46
N ALA A 16 -5.50 -0.10 -3.86
CA ALA A 16 -4.75 -0.74 -2.78
C ALA A 16 -3.37 -1.23 -3.24
N VAL A 17 -3.27 -1.82 -4.43
CA VAL A 17 -1.98 -2.22 -5.02
C VAL A 17 -1.09 -1.01 -5.27
N ALA A 18 -1.62 0.07 -5.84
CA ALA A 18 -0.86 1.29 -6.10
C ALA A 18 -0.33 1.93 -4.81
N VAL A 19 -1.16 1.97 -3.76
CA VAL A 19 -0.78 2.50 -2.44
C VAL A 19 0.31 1.63 -1.79
N VAL A 20 0.17 0.31 -1.82
CA VAL A 20 1.17 -0.62 -1.28
C VAL A 20 2.48 -0.53 -2.07
N GLY A 21 2.41 -0.49 -3.40
CA GLY A 21 3.57 -0.33 -4.28
C GLY A 21 4.32 0.98 -4.01
N GLY A 22 3.59 2.10 -3.96
CA GLY A 22 4.18 3.40 -3.61
C GLY A 22 4.81 3.40 -2.22
N ALA A 23 4.17 2.74 -1.24
CA ALA A 23 4.71 2.64 0.11
C ALA A 23 6.03 1.85 0.16
N ASN A 24 6.15 0.79 -0.64
CA ASN A 24 7.39 0.01 -0.77
C ASN A 24 8.54 0.83 -1.39
N GLU A 25 8.25 1.70 -2.36
CA GLU A 25 9.25 2.57 -2.98
C GLU A 25 9.71 3.70 -2.04
N VAL A 26 8.84 4.18 -1.15
CA VAL A 26 9.19 5.25 -0.18
C VAL A 26 10.04 4.71 0.97
N ALA A 27 9.89 3.44 1.35
CA ALA A 27 10.65 2.83 2.44
C ALA A 27 12.20 2.98 2.30
N PRO A 28 12.85 2.63 1.17
CA PRO A 28 14.29 2.80 1.01
C PRO A 28 14.73 4.27 0.94
N ILE A 29 13.86 5.17 0.47
CA ILE A 29 14.14 6.62 0.46
C ILE A 29 14.24 7.15 1.90
N LEU A 30 13.39 6.65 2.80
CA LEU A 30 13.45 7.01 4.23
C LEU A 30 14.71 6.46 4.91
N ASP A 31 15.17 5.28 4.53
CA ASP A 31 16.46 4.74 5.00
C ASP A 31 17.63 5.65 4.57
N GLN A 32 17.61 6.13 3.31
CA GLN A 32 18.61 7.06 2.81
C GLN A 32 18.57 8.44 3.49
N LEU A 33 17.38 8.95 3.83
CA LEU A 33 17.23 10.22 4.53
C LEU A 33 17.84 10.17 5.94
N VAL A 34 17.67 9.05 6.66
CA VAL A 34 18.32 8.85 7.97
C VAL A 34 19.84 8.77 7.82
N ALA A 35 20.34 8.04 6.81
CA ALA A 35 21.77 7.99 6.51
C ALA A 35 22.34 9.36 6.11
N GLY A 36 21.52 10.23 5.52
CA GLY A 36 21.86 11.62 5.16
C GLY A 36 21.81 12.62 6.33
N GLY A 37 21.53 12.18 7.56
CA GLY A 37 21.57 13.03 8.75
C GLY A 37 20.22 13.61 9.19
N TYR A 38 19.10 13.20 8.60
CA TYR A 38 17.79 13.54 9.14
C TYR A 38 17.53 12.80 10.47
N SER A 39 16.99 13.51 11.45
CA SER A 39 16.70 12.94 12.78
C SER A 39 15.69 11.80 12.67
N GLY A 40 16.07 10.63 13.21
CA GLY A 40 15.24 9.43 13.19
C GLY A 40 13.86 9.58 13.82
N GLU A 41 13.67 10.57 14.71
CA GLU A 41 12.37 10.87 15.34
C GLU A 41 11.28 11.28 14.35
N TRP A 42 11.65 11.98 13.26
CA TRP A 42 10.70 12.36 12.20
C TRP A 42 10.47 11.22 11.19
N VAL A 43 11.46 10.35 11.01
CA VAL A 43 11.39 9.25 10.04
C VAL A 43 10.68 8.02 10.59
N ALA A 44 10.81 7.74 11.89
CA ALA A 44 10.19 6.62 12.58
C ALA A 44 8.65 6.55 12.42
N PRO A 45 7.88 7.63 12.65
CA PRO A 45 6.42 7.59 12.49
C PRO A 45 6.00 7.41 11.02
N VAL A 46 6.74 7.97 10.06
CA VAL A 46 6.47 7.79 8.62
C VAL A 46 6.70 6.33 8.21
N ARG A 47 7.80 5.71 8.68
CA ARG A 47 8.08 4.29 8.46
C ARG A 47 7.00 3.40 9.08
N ALA A 48 6.59 3.68 10.30
CA ALA A 48 5.53 2.95 10.99
C ALA A 48 4.19 3.07 10.23
N GLY A 49 3.86 4.26 9.72
CA GLY A 49 2.68 4.48 8.89
C GLY A 49 2.72 3.70 7.57
N LEU A 50 3.86 3.68 6.88
CA LEU A 50 4.04 2.90 5.65
C LEU A 50 3.92 1.39 5.90
N LEU A 51 4.49 0.88 7.00
CA LEU A 51 4.33 -0.50 7.43
C LEU A 51 2.86 -0.85 7.68
N LEU A 52 2.11 0.03 8.37
CA LEU A 52 0.68 -0.15 8.62
C LEU A 52 -0.11 -0.22 7.31
N VAL A 53 0.15 0.69 6.38
CA VAL A 53 -0.45 0.70 5.04
C VAL A 53 -0.16 -0.59 4.29
N ASN A 54 1.06 -1.10 4.40
CA ASN A 54 1.48 -2.33 3.75
C ASN A 54 0.78 -3.57 4.33
N VAL A 55 0.67 -3.64 5.66
CA VAL A 55 -0.03 -4.74 6.37
C VAL A 55 -1.52 -4.72 6.04
N VAL A 56 -2.17 -3.56 6.16
CA VAL A 56 -3.60 -3.40 5.88
C VAL A 56 -3.90 -3.63 4.40
N GLY A 57 -3.07 -3.08 3.51
CA GLY A 57 -3.18 -3.28 2.06
C GLY A 57 -3.04 -4.75 1.70
N ASN A 58 -2.01 -5.45 2.19
CA ASN A 58 -1.85 -6.89 1.93
C ASN A 58 -2.98 -7.73 2.52
N ALA A 59 -3.51 -7.37 3.69
CA ALA A 59 -4.67 -8.05 4.28
C ALA A 59 -5.94 -7.86 3.43
N LEU A 60 -6.18 -6.65 2.93
CA LEU A 60 -7.28 -6.35 2.00
C LEU A 60 -7.11 -7.08 0.67
N LEU A 61 -5.91 -7.08 0.11
CA LEU A 61 -5.62 -7.80 -1.13
C LEU A 61 -5.86 -9.30 -0.94
N ARG A 62 -5.34 -9.91 0.13
CA ARG A 62 -5.56 -11.34 0.42
C ARG A 62 -7.03 -11.71 0.63
N THR A 63 -7.80 -10.86 1.32
CA THR A 63 -9.23 -11.12 1.55
C THR A 63 -10.07 -10.93 0.29
N THR A 64 -9.60 -10.13 -0.67
CA THR A 64 -10.32 -9.88 -1.93
C THR A 64 -9.90 -10.80 -3.08
N THR A 65 -8.71 -11.41 -3.04
CA THR A 65 -8.18 -12.29 -4.10
C THR A 65 -8.24 -13.79 -3.78
N THR A 66 -9.06 -14.21 -2.82
CA THR A 66 -9.21 -15.63 -2.43
C THR A 66 -9.72 -16.54 -3.55
N GLN A 67 -10.17 -16.00 -4.68
CA GLN A 67 -10.51 -16.76 -5.88
C GLN A 67 -9.35 -16.71 -6.88
N PRO A 68 -8.76 -17.85 -7.27
CA PRO A 68 -7.80 -17.86 -8.37
C PRO A 68 -8.51 -17.33 -9.63
N VAL A 69 -7.86 -16.38 -10.32
CA VAL A 69 -8.34 -15.87 -11.59
C VAL A 69 -8.21 -17.00 -12.62
N THR A 70 -9.26 -17.79 -12.79
CA THR A 70 -9.35 -18.74 -13.89
C THR A 70 -9.68 -17.96 -15.15
N LEU A 71 -8.70 -17.85 -16.06
CA LEU A 71 -8.95 -17.46 -17.44
C LEU A 71 -9.88 -18.54 -18.04
N ARG A 72 -11.11 -18.16 -18.34
CA ARG A 72 -11.98 -18.93 -19.23
C ARG A 72 -11.80 -18.43 -20.65
#